data_AF-A0A3B9QGU0-F1
#
_entry.id   AF-A0A3B9QGU0-F1
#
_cell.length_a   1.000
_cell.length_b   1.000
_cell.length_c   1.000
_cell.angle_alpha   90.00
_cell.angle_beta   90.00
_cell.angle_gamma   90.00
#
_symmetry.space_group_name_H-M   'P 1'
#
loop_
_entity.id
_entity.type
_entity.pdbx_description
1 polymer ?
#
loop_
_entity_poly.entity_id
_entity_poly.type
_entity_poly.pdbx_seq_one_letter_code
_entity_poly.pdbx_strand_id
1 'polypeptide(L)' 'RWIAISVIDDASWNGLCEIADWGDLRDLNVDERWHRHDEIDERIASFTAECNDRELMEDLQGVGVPAGAVLDAGDVVNDP' A
#
# COMPACT_ATOMS: atom_id res chain seq x y z
N ARG A 1 -13.24 1.97 2.59
CA ARG A 1 -12.70 0.86 1.77
C ARG A 1 -11.31 0.58 2.30
N TRP A 2 -10.91 -0.69 2.40
CA TRP A 2 -9.68 -1.08 3.09
C TRP A 2 -8.82 -1.94 2.15
N ILE A 3 -7.49 -1.80 2.23
CA ILE A 3 -6.55 -2.64 1.50
C ILE A 3 -5.49 -3.16 2.48
N ALA A 4 -5.20 -4.45 2.41
CA ALA A 4 -4.11 -5.07 3.14
C ALA A 4 -2.89 -5.14 2.23
N ILE A 5 -1.78 -4.51 2.62
CA ILE A 5 -0.52 -4.53 1.87
C ILE A 5 0.51 -5.27 2.72
N SER A 6 1.13 -6.30 2.17
CA SER A 6 2.14 -7.11 2.87
C SER A 6 3.53 -6.86 2.29
N VAL A 7 4.34 -6.10 3.00
CA VAL A 7 5.74 -5.84 2.64
C VAL A 7 6.62 -6.86 3.37
N ILE A 8 7.02 -7.93 2.67
CA ILE A 8 7.77 -9.05 3.27
C ILE A 8 9.28 -8.99 3.01
N ASP A 9 9.72 -8.18 2.05
CA ASP A 9 11.10 -8.03 1.63
C ASP A 9 11.34 -6.64 1.02
N ASP A 10 12.61 -6.32 0.77
CA ASP A 10 12.99 -5.04 0.18
C ASP A 10 12.51 -4.84 -1.26
N ALA A 11 12.30 -5.90 -2.04
CA ALA A 11 11.73 -5.77 -3.38
C ALA A 11 10.25 -5.34 -3.28
N SER A 12 9.50 -5.92 -2.34
CA SER A 12 8.14 -5.51 -2.03
C SER A 12 8.08 -4.05 -1.53
N TRP A 13 9.05 -3.63 -0.70
CA TRP A 13 9.13 -2.22 -0.27
C TRP A 13 9.41 -1.28 -1.43
N ASN A 14 10.38 -1.62 -2.28
CA ASN A 14 10.72 -0.84 -3.46
C ASN A 14 9.52 -0.69 -4.40
N GLY A 15 8.75 -1.77 -4.64
CA GLY A 15 7.54 -1.71 -5.45
C GLY A 15 6.48 -0.78 -4.86
N LEU A 16 6.27 -0.83 -3.54
CA LEU A 16 5.34 0.08 -2.86
C LEU A 16 5.79 1.54 -3.01
N CYS A 17 7.08 1.82 -2.78
CA CYS A 17 7.63 3.16 -2.96
C CYS A 17 7.56 3.64 -4.41
N GLU A 18 7.68 2.76 -5.39
CA GLU A 18 7.55 3.11 -6.81
C GLU A 18 6.12 3.52 -7.15
N ILE A 19 5.13 2.74 -6.69
CA ILE A 19 3.70 3.03 -6.93
C ILE A 19 3.23 4.28 -6.19
N ALA A 20 3.75 4.51 -4.97
CA ALA A 20 3.39 5.66 -4.16
C ALA A 20 4.27 6.90 -4.39
N ASP A 21 5.24 6.83 -5.31
CA ASP A 21 6.23 7.88 -5.60
C ASP A 21 7.04 8.36 -4.37
N TRP A 22 7.38 7.43 -3.47
CA TRP A 22 8.13 7.70 -2.24
C TRP A 22 9.64 7.50 -2.43
N GLY A 23 10.24 8.32 -3.28
CA GLY A 23 11.68 8.29 -3.53
C GLY A 23 12.52 8.47 -2.26
N ASP A 24 12.04 9.21 -1.26
CA ASP A 24 12.73 9.46 0.01
C ASP A 24 12.66 8.28 1.00
N LEU A 25 11.65 7.42 0.86
CA LEU A 25 11.46 6.25 1.72
C LEU A 25 12.08 4.97 1.14
N ARG A 26 12.30 4.96 -0.18
CA ARG A 26 12.85 3.82 -0.91
C ARG A 26 14.19 3.31 -0.34
N ASP A 27 15.09 4.24 0.00
CA ASP A 27 16.45 3.93 0.46
C ASP A 27 16.54 3.62 1.95
N LEU A 28 15.42 3.65 2.70
CA LEU A 28 15.43 3.35 4.12
C LEU A 28 15.71 1.87 4.37
N ASN A 29 16.61 1.60 5.31
CA ASN A 29 16.84 0.26 5.83
C ASN A 29 15.73 -0.17 6.82
N VAL A 30 15.77 -1.44 7.26
CA VAL A 30 14.75 -2.00 8.16
C VAL A 30 14.65 -1.23 9.49
N ASP A 31 15.77 -0.87 10.10
CA ASP A 31 15.79 -0.08 11.35
C ASP A 31 15.22 1.32 11.17
N GLU A 32 15.52 1.98 10.04
CA GLU A 32 14.99 3.30 9.69
C GLU A 32 13.49 3.26 9.42
N ARG A 33 13.00 2.24 8.71
CA ARG A 33 11.57 2.01 8.52
C ARG A 33 10.86 1.79 9.85
N TRP A 34 11.51 1.08 10.78
CA TRP A 34 10.94 0.83 12.11
C TRP A 34 10.87 2.12 12.95
N HIS A 35 11.94 2.93 12.95
CA HIS A 35 11.95 4.22 13.64
C HIS A 35 10.97 5.23 13.04
N ARG A 36 10.73 5.16 11.73
CA ARG A 36 9.80 6.04 10.99
C ARG A 36 8.44 5.38 10.73
N HIS A 37 8.10 4.30 11.43
CA HIS A 37 6.88 3.54 11.13
C HIS A 37 5.62 4.39 11.24
N ASP A 38 5.54 5.29 12.23
CA ASP A 38 4.40 6.21 12.39
C ASP A 38 4.22 7.12 11.15
N GLU A 39 5.31 7.67 10.62
CA GLU A 39 5.28 8.50 9.41
C GLU A 39 4.89 7.67 8.18
N ILE A 40 5.45 6.46 8.06
CA ILE A 40 5.18 5.53 6.97
C ILE A 40 3.71 5.12 6.99
N ASP A 41 3.15 4.79 8.15
CA ASP A 41 1.75 4.41 8.32
C ASP A 41 0.82 5.56 7.95
N GLU A 42 1.15 6.80 8.33
CA GLU A 42 0.37 7.98 7.95
C GLU A 42 0.40 8.25 6.44
N ARG A 43 1.57 8.07 5.80
CA ARG A 43 1.68 8.16 4.34
C ARG A 43 0.94 7.04 3.62
N ILE A 44 1.03 5.79 4.09
CA ILE A 44 0.26 4.66 3.56
C ILE A 44 -1.23 4.94 3.69
N ALA A 45 -1.70 5.42 4.85
CA ALA A 45 -3.10 5.76 5.07
C ALA A 45 -3.58 6.86 4.11
N SER A 46 -2.79 7.92 3.95
CA SER A 46 -3.13 9.03 3.04
C SER A 46 -3.17 8.58 1.58
N PHE A 47 -2.13 7.86 1.14
CA PHE A 47 -2.02 7.32 -0.21
C PHE A 47 -3.16 6.34 -0.54
N THR A 48 -3.40 5.36 0.33
CA THR A 48 -4.46 4.36 0.12
C THR A 48 -5.87 4.94 0.21
N ALA A 49 -6.06 6.07 0.90
CA ALA A 49 -7.35 6.77 0.96
C ALA A 49 -7.71 7.49 -0.35
N GLU A 50 -6.71 7.91 -1.14
CA GLU A 50 -6.92 8.55 -2.44
C GLU A 50 -7.10 7.53 -3.58
N CYS A 51 -6.67 6.29 -3.37
CA CYS A 51 -6.71 5.22 -4.37
C CYS A 51 -7.97 4.34 -4.26
N ASN A 52 -8.38 3.76 -5.39
CA ASN A 52 -9.33 2.66 -5.39
C ASN A 52 -8.63 1.38 -4.92
N ASP A 53 -9.22 0.68 -3.94
CA ASP A 53 -8.66 -0.55 -3.37
C ASP A 53 -8.35 -1.65 -4.40
N ARG A 54 -9.20 -1.84 -5.42
CA ARG A 54 -9.02 -2.85 -6.47
C ARG A 54 -7.93 -2.46 -7.47
N GLU A 55 -7.98 -1.24 -7.97
CA GLU A 55 -6.97 -0.75 -8.93
C GLU A 55 -5.59 -0.75 -8.26
N LEU A 56 -5.51 -0.25 -7.02
CA LEU A 56 -4.27 -0.26 -6.26
C LEU A 56 -3.77 -1.68 -5.97
N MET A 57 -4.67 -2.62 -5.69
CA MET A 57 -4.30 -4.02 -5.50
C MET A 57 -3.68 -4.60 -6.78
N GLU A 58 -4.28 -4.36 -7.95
CA GLU A 58 -3.77 -4.84 -9.24
C GLU A 58 -2.42 -4.20 -9.57
N ASP A 59 -2.28 -2.90 -9.35
CA ASP A 59 -1.03 -2.16 -9.56
C ASP A 59 0.11 -2.68 -8.67
N LEU A 60 -0.16 -2.83 -7.37
CA LEU A 60 0.81 -3.36 -6.40
C LEU A 60 1.22 -4.80 -6.74
N GLN A 61 0.25 -5.67 -7.05
CA GLN A 61 0.55 -7.04 -7.44
C GLN A 61 1.35 -7.08 -8.76
N GLY A 62 1.10 -6.15 -9.68
CA GLY A 62 1.82 -6.01 -10.95
C GLY A 62 3.32 -5.73 -10.76
N VAL A 63 3.69 -4.99 -9.72
CA VAL A 63 5.09 -4.73 -9.34
C VAL A 63 5.66 -5.75 -8.35
N GLY A 64 4.91 -6.81 -8.04
CA GLY A 64 5.35 -7.90 -7.16
C GLY A 64 5.10 -7.66 -5.68
N VAL A 65 4.29 -6.66 -5.31
CA VAL A 65 3.90 -6.38 -3.93
C VAL A 65 2.61 -7.13 -3.60
N PRO A 66 2.61 -8.07 -2.63
CA PRO A 66 1.39 -8.75 -2.22
C PRO A 66 0.41 -7.77 -1.58
N ALA A 67 -0.70 -7.50 -2.25
CA ALA A 67 -1.78 -6.66 -1.76
C ALA A 67 -3.13 -7.37 -1.89
N GLY A 68 -4.07 -7.06 -1.00
CA GLY A 68 -5.42 -7.62 -1.01
C GLY A 68 -6.45 -6.55 -0.67
N ALA A 69 -7.32 -6.21 -1.62
CA ALA A 69 -8.46 -5.35 -1.38
C ALA A 69 -9.43 -6.06 -0.40
N VAL A 70 -9.72 -5.44 0.73
CA VAL A 70 -10.72 -5.92 1.68
C VAL A 70 -12.08 -5.44 1.18
N LEU A 71 -12.85 -6.38 0.64
CA LEU A 71 -14.25 -6.16 0.30
C LEU A 71 -15.02 -5.84 1.59
N ASP A 72 -15.34 -4.56 1.77
CA ASP A 72 -16.29 -4.16 2.79
C ASP A 72 -17.67 -4.70 2.38
N ALA A 73 -18.33 -5.43 3.28
CA ALA A 73 -19.66 -5.98 3.05
C ALA A 73 -20.73 -4.88 2.80
N GLY A 74 -20.39 -3.59 2.97
CA GLY A 74 -21.20 -2.44 2.59
C GLY A 74 -21.27 -2.13 1.09
N ASP A 75 -20.33 -2.59 0.25
CA ASP A 75 -20.33 -2.32 -1.21
C ASP A 75 -21.35 -3.19 -1.99
N VAL A 76 -22.11 -4.07 -1.30
CA VAL A 76 -23.18 -4.89 -1.92
C VAL A 76 -24.46 -4.06 -2.20
N VAL A 77 -24.53 -2.80 -1.75
CA VAL A 77 -25.73 -1.94 -1.90
C VAL A 77 -25.40 -0.71 -2.75
N ASN A 78 -25.01 -0.89 -4.02
CA ASN A 78 -25.20 0.10 -5.10
C ASN A 78 -24.79 -0.48 -6.46
N ASP A 79 -25.40 -1.60 -6.85
CA ASP A 79 -25.51 -2.00 -8.25
C ASP A 79 -26.98 -1.76 -8.67
N PRO A 80 -27.32 -0.60 -9.25
CA PRO A 80 -28.58 -0.41 -9.97
C PRO A 80 -28.54 -0.99 -11.39
#